data_AF-A0A8I2C0P2-F1
#
_entry.id   AF-A0A8I2C0P2-F1
#
_cell.length_a   1.000
_cell.length_b   1.000
_cell.length_c   1.000
_cell.angle_alpha   90.00
_cell.angle_beta   90.00
_cell.angle_gamma   90.00
#
_symmetry.space_group_name_H-M   'P 1'
#
loop_
_entity.id
_entity.type
_entity.pdbx_description
1 polymer ?
#
loop_
_entity_poly.entity_id
_entity_poly.type
_entity_poly.pdbx_seq_one_letter_code
_entity_poly.pdbx_strand_id
1 'polypeptide(L)'
;MGTPAVILTNKERYSPEKLLADTIVAAFHSDASLYFYNNKNYSDEGKFSYTTLNINNRSFAGNNESSLIFYIHSINSSSIDFYYHEDLGLDTNLLLCQVGHIEDIYGNQELIFNFIYEYLKLNPDDYFWIADYDWVYSWEDIQKLKLLPYDPDWCYKNPKN
;
A
#
# COMPACT_ATOMS: atom_id res chain seq x y z
N MET A 1 -4.68 -15.85 9.75
CA MET A 1 -5.15 -14.70 8.97
C MET A 1 -4.06 -13.65 9.11
N GLY A 2 -3.52 -13.16 8.00
CA GLY A 2 -2.47 -12.14 8.00
C GLY A 2 -3.01 -10.79 8.49
N THR A 3 -2.12 -9.84 8.79
CA THR A 3 -2.52 -8.46 9.09
C THR A 3 -2.44 -7.66 7.79
N PRO A 4 -3.58 -7.28 7.17
CA PRO A 4 -3.54 -6.63 5.88
C PRO A 4 -3.20 -5.14 6.02
N ALA A 5 -2.69 -4.56 4.95
CA ALA A 5 -2.50 -3.12 4.83
C ALA A 5 -3.01 -2.61 3.49
N VAL A 6 -3.38 -1.35 3.43
CA VAL A 6 -4.03 -0.75 2.27
C VAL A 6 -3.50 0.65 1.98
N ILE A 7 -3.49 1.00 0.70
CA ILE A 7 -3.33 2.38 0.25
C ILE A 7 -4.71 3.02 0.18
N LEU A 8 -4.85 4.15 0.85
CA LEU A 8 -6.01 5.03 0.77
C LEU A 8 -5.68 6.21 -0.13
N THR A 9 -6.54 6.48 -1.12
CA THR A 9 -6.37 7.59 -2.05
C THR A 9 -7.69 8.31 -2.27
N ASN A 10 -7.64 9.51 -2.85
CA ASN A 10 -8.84 10.23 -3.22
C ASN A 10 -9.56 9.56 -4.41
N LYS A 11 -10.83 9.21 -4.21
CA LYS A 11 -11.66 8.48 -5.17
C LYS A 11 -11.80 9.19 -6.52
N GLU A 12 -11.79 10.52 -6.55
CA GLU A 12 -11.90 11.29 -7.80
C GLU A 12 -10.62 11.27 -8.64
N ARG A 13 -9.47 11.05 -7.99
CA ARG A 13 -8.15 11.03 -8.64
C ARG A 13 -7.67 9.62 -8.97
N TYR A 14 -8.35 8.61 -8.44
CA TYR A 14 -7.92 7.23 -8.56
C TYR A 14 -8.10 6.66 -9.97
N SER A 15 -7.09 5.96 -10.46
CA SER A 15 -7.26 4.95 -11.51
C SER A 15 -6.34 3.75 -11.25
N PRO A 16 -6.77 2.52 -11.59
CA PRO A 16 -5.93 1.33 -11.48
C PRO A 16 -4.63 1.44 -12.28
N GLU A 17 -4.67 2.09 -13.45
CA GLU A 17 -3.50 2.31 -14.31
C GLU A 17 -2.47 3.22 -13.65
N LYS A 18 -2.92 4.28 -12.96
CA LYS A 18 -2.03 5.18 -12.23
C LYS A 18 -1.39 4.45 -11.06
N LEU A 19 -2.17 3.75 -10.24
CA LEU A 19 -1.62 2.98 -9.13
C LEU A 19 -0.64 1.90 -9.61
N LEU A 20 -0.92 1.23 -10.74
CA LEU A 20 0.00 0.28 -11.35
C LEU A 20 1.32 0.94 -11.78
N ALA A 21 1.25 2.09 -12.45
CA ALA A 21 2.43 2.84 -12.87
C ALA A 21 3.27 3.29 -11.66
N ASP A 22 2.61 3.89 -10.66
CA ASP A 22 3.26 4.37 -9.43
C ASP A 22 3.87 3.21 -8.63
N THR A 23 3.21 2.05 -8.58
CA THR A 23 3.73 0.82 -7.96
C THR A 23 5.02 0.36 -8.63
N ILE A 24 5.08 0.37 -9.98
CA ILE A 24 6.28 -0.01 -10.73
C ILE A 24 7.43 0.96 -10.44
N VAL A 25 7.15 2.27 -10.41
CA VAL A 25 8.16 3.30 -10.12
C VAL A 25 8.65 3.19 -8.67
N ALA A 26 7.75 3.01 -7.71
CA ALA A 26 8.09 2.86 -6.30
C ALA A 26 8.94 1.61 -6.05
N ALA A 27 8.56 0.46 -6.64
CA ALA A 27 9.35 -0.77 -6.53
C ALA A 27 10.76 -0.62 -7.13
N PHE A 28 10.89 0.09 -8.25
CA PHE A 28 12.18 0.40 -8.85
C PHE A 28 13.05 1.25 -7.92
N HIS A 29 12.50 2.30 -7.31
CA HIS A 29 13.26 3.17 -6.40
C HIS A 29 13.55 2.56 -5.03
N SER A 30 12.74 1.59 -4.60
CA SER A 30 12.96 0.87 -3.34
C SER A 30 13.92 -0.32 -3.48
N ASP A 31 14.58 -0.48 -4.63
CA ASP A 31 15.42 -1.63 -4.99
C ASP A 31 14.71 -3.00 -4.87
N ALA A 32 13.38 -3.01 -4.92
CA ALA A 32 12.59 -4.23 -4.87
C ALA A 32 12.52 -4.89 -6.24
N SER A 33 12.43 -6.21 -6.26
CA SER A 33 12.02 -6.93 -7.46
C SER A 33 10.51 -6.90 -7.60
N LEU A 34 10.02 -6.74 -8.82
CA LEU A 34 8.59 -6.71 -9.14
C LEU A 34 8.29 -7.73 -10.23
N TYR A 35 7.32 -8.61 -9.96
CA TYR A 35 6.79 -9.55 -10.92
C TYR A 35 5.33 -9.22 -11.22
N PHE A 36 5.08 -8.86 -12.48
CA PHE A 36 3.74 -8.56 -12.99
C PHE A 36 3.46 -9.42 -14.23
N TYR A 37 2.56 -10.40 -14.08
CA TYR A 37 2.17 -11.30 -15.16
C TYR A 37 1.06 -10.72 -16.06
N ASN A 38 0.64 -9.46 -15.82
CA ASN A 38 -0.48 -8.81 -16.51
C ASN A 38 -1.77 -9.64 -16.50
N ASN A 39 -2.02 -10.35 -15.39
CA ASN A 39 -3.26 -11.09 -15.19
C ASN A 39 -4.36 -10.15 -14.69
N LYS A 40 -5.53 -10.18 -15.31
CA LYS A 40 -6.68 -9.36 -14.93
C LYS A 40 -7.80 -10.27 -14.46
N ASN A 41 -8.32 -9.97 -13.27
CA ASN A 41 -9.53 -10.60 -12.77
C ASN A 41 -10.73 -9.73 -13.10
N TYR A 42 -11.85 -10.35 -13.41
CA TYR A 42 -13.08 -9.69 -13.82
C TYR A 42 -14.22 -10.09 -12.87
N SER A 43 -15.18 -9.19 -12.68
CA SER A 43 -16.43 -9.52 -12.00
C SER A 43 -17.32 -10.41 -12.86
N ASP A 44 -18.40 -10.93 -12.27
CA ASP A 44 -19.42 -11.71 -12.99
C ASP A 44 -20.07 -10.92 -14.16
N GLU A 45 -20.04 -9.58 -14.08
CA GLU A 45 -20.50 -8.68 -15.15
C GLU A 45 -19.45 -8.44 -16.26
N GLY A 46 -18.29 -9.08 -16.18
CA GLY A 46 -17.19 -8.93 -17.14
C GLY A 46 -16.40 -7.63 -17.01
N LYS A 47 -16.58 -6.86 -15.94
CA LYS A 47 -15.82 -5.63 -15.68
C LYS A 47 -14.51 -5.96 -14.97
N PHE A 48 -13.44 -5.22 -15.27
CA PHE A 48 -12.18 -5.37 -14.54
C PHE A 48 -12.43 -5.19 -13.04
N SER A 49 -11.92 -6.12 -12.23
CA SER A 49 -12.11 -6.17 -10.78
C SER A 49 -10.80 -5.88 -10.05
N TYR A 50 -9.72 -6.60 -10.35
CA TYR A 50 -8.40 -6.33 -9.79
C TYR A 50 -7.29 -7.04 -10.58
N THR A 51 -6.06 -6.61 -10.34
CA THR A 51 -4.84 -7.32 -10.75
C THR A 51 -3.92 -7.50 -9.54
N THR A 52 -2.95 -8.40 -9.64
CA THR A 52 -1.99 -8.67 -8.57
C THR A 52 -0.55 -8.55 -9.08
N LEU A 53 0.31 -8.09 -8.18
CA LEU A 53 1.75 -7.99 -8.37
C LEU A 53 2.44 -8.69 -7.21
N ASN A 54 3.60 -9.30 -7.47
CA ASN A 54 4.49 -9.72 -6.39
C ASN A 54 5.63 -8.73 -6.27
N ILE A 55 5.82 -8.18 -5.08
CA ILE A 55 6.94 -7.31 -4.73
C ILE A 55 7.82 -8.12 -3.79
N ASN A 56 9.10 -8.28 -4.11
CA ASN A 56 10.01 -9.11 -3.34
C ASN A 56 11.30 -8.38 -3.04
N ASN A 57 11.86 -8.64 -1.87
CA ASN A 57 13.17 -8.14 -1.50
C ASN A 57 14.25 -8.76 -2.41
N ARG A 58 15.14 -7.91 -2.94
CA ARG A 58 16.23 -8.36 -3.80
C ARG A 58 17.43 -8.77 -2.93
N SER A 59 17.34 -9.92 -2.25
CA SER A 59 18.53 -10.43 -1.57
C SER A 59 19.47 -11.13 -2.55
N PHE A 60 20.61 -10.50 -2.84
CA PHE A 60 21.74 -11.16 -3.51
C PHE A 60 22.48 -12.14 -2.58
N ALA A 61 22.28 -12.02 -1.26
CA ALA A 61 22.84 -12.87 -0.23
C ALA A 61 21.72 -13.74 0.35
N GLY A 62 21.29 -14.74 -0.43
CA GLY A 62 20.13 -15.57 -0.14
C GLY A 62 20.06 -16.00 1.31
N ASN A 63 18.97 -15.60 2.00
CA ASN A 63 18.42 -16.20 3.22
C ASN A 63 17.15 -15.49 3.75
N ASN A 64 16.81 -14.28 3.28
CA ASN A 64 15.54 -13.61 3.61
C ASN A 64 14.71 -13.34 2.33
N GLU A 65 13.91 -14.32 1.93
CA GLU A 65 12.91 -14.16 0.86
C GLU A 65 11.65 -13.50 1.43
N SER A 66 11.68 -12.17 1.59
CA SER A 66 10.47 -11.40 1.84
C SER A 66 9.75 -11.15 0.51
N SER A 67 8.48 -11.53 0.45
CA SER A 67 7.61 -11.38 -0.70
C SER A 67 6.22 -10.98 -0.22
N LEU A 68 5.61 -10.03 -0.90
CA LEU A 68 4.23 -9.65 -0.67
C LEU A 68 3.44 -9.63 -1.97
N ILE A 69 2.18 -10.04 -1.86
CA ILE A 69 1.20 -9.92 -2.93
C ILE A 69 0.51 -8.56 -2.76
N PHE A 70 0.58 -7.74 -3.79
CA PHE A 70 -0.03 -6.43 -3.85
C PHE A 70 -1.19 -6.45 -4.85
N TYR A 71 -2.38 -6.07 -4.39
CA TYR A 71 -3.60 -6.02 -5.18
C TYR A 71 -3.89 -4.60 -5.61
N ILE A 72 -4.20 -4.43 -6.89
CA ILE A 72 -4.67 -3.16 -7.45
C ILE A 72 -6.13 -3.36 -7.86
N HIS A 73 -7.03 -2.71 -7.14
CA HIS A 73 -8.47 -2.85 -7.35
C HIS A 73 -9.02 -1.90 -8.40
N SER A 74 -10.06 -2.31 -9.10
CA SER A 74 -10.84 -1.46 -9.99
C SER A 74 -11.57 -0.38 -9.22
N ILE A 75 -11.72 0.80 -9.82
CA ILE A 75 -12.55 1.89 -9.27
C ILE A 75 -14.03 1.50 -9.11
N ASN A 76 -14.47 0.47 -9.84
CA ASN A 76 -15.85 -0.04 -9.77
C ASN A 76 -16.00 -1.24 -8.83
N SER A 77 -14.94 -1.65 -8.13
CA SER A 77 -15.04 -2.77 -7.19
C SER A 77 -15.74 -2.32 -5.92
N SER A 78 -16.70 -3.11 -5.43
CA SER A 78 -17.35 -2.86 -4.12
C SER A 78 -16.38 -2.95 -2.94
N SER A 79 -15.20 -3.54 -3.16
CA SER A 79 -14.16 -3.67 -2.15
C SER A 79 -13.40 -2.38 -1.86
N ILE A 80 -13.58 -1.31 -2.65
CA ILE A 80 -12.79 -0.07 -2.48
C ILE A 80 -13.42 0.96 -1.56
N ASP A 81 -14.68 0.77 -1.16
CA ASP A 81 -15.35 1.76 -0.32
C ASP A 81 -14.67 1.81 1.06
N PHE A 82 -14.48 3.02 1.58
CA PHE A 82 -13.80 3.29 2.83
C PHE A 82 -14.66 4.20 3.72
N TYR A 83 -14.88 3.78 4.96
CA TYR A 83 -15.86 4.40 5.86
C TYR A 83 -15.29 4.86 7.20
N TYR A 84 -14.01 4.61 7.49
CA TYR A 84 -13.40 4.82 8.81
C TYR A 84 -12.75 6.21 8.98
N HIS A 85 -13.29 7.25 8.34
CA HIS A 85 -12.66 8.58 8.36
C HIS A 85 -12.54 9.14 9.79
N GLU A 86 -13.64 9.13 10.55
CA GLU A 86 -13.67 9.68 11.91
C GLU A 86 -12.78 8.88 12.87
N ASP A 87 -12.84 7.54 12.80
CA ASP A 87 -12.08 6.63 13.67
C ASP A 87 -10.57 6.81 13.49
N LEU A 88 -10.11 7.11 12.26
CA LEU A 88 -8.69 7.33 11.95
C LEU A 88 -8.25 8.80 12.08
N GLY A 89 -9.15 9.69 12.50
CA GLY A 89 -8.90 11.13 12.60
C GLY A 89 -8.58 11.79 11.25
N LEU A 90 -9.21 11.31 10.18
CA LEU A 90 -9.14 11.86 8.82
C LEU A 90 -10.24 12.90 8.59
N ASP A 91 -10.02 13.80 7.64
CA ASP A 91 -11.04 14.78 7.22
C ASP A 91 -12.22 14.05 6.57
N THR A 92 -13.41 14.19 7.16
CA THR A 92 -14.66 13.54 6.70
C THR A 92 -15.20 14.11 5.40
N ASN A 93 -14.66 15.25 4.93
CA ASN A 93 -14.98 15.79 3.61
C ASN A 93 -14.18 15.12 2.49
N LEU A 94 -13.13 14.36 2.81
CA LEU A 94 -12.39 13.59 1.83
C LEU A 94 -13.20 12.35 1.41
N LEU A 95 -13.29 12.14 0.10
CA LEU A 95 -13.84 10.91 -0.46
C LEU A 95 -12.69 9.94 -0.71
N LEU A 96 -12.23 9.26 0.33
CA LEU A 96 -11.16 8.26 0.20
C LEU A 96 -11.70 6.89 -0.24
N CYS A 97 -10.85 6.11 -0.91
CA CYS A 97 -11.09 4.72 -1.25
C CYS A 97 -9.84 3.86 -0.97
N GLN A 98 -10.05 2.58 -0.65
CA GLN A 98 -8.99 1.59 -0.44
C GLN A 98 -8.68 0.83 -1.74
N VAL A 99 -7.46 0.95 -2.26
CA VAL A 99 -7.18 0.59 -3.66
C VAL A 99 -5.99 -0.33 -3.86
N GLY A 100 -5.02 -0.29 -2.94
CA GLY A 100 -3.77 -1.04 -3.00
C GLY A 100 -3.63 -1.95 -1.79
N HIS A 101 -4.07 -3.21 -1.86
CA HIS A 101 -4.07 -4.11 -0.69
C HIS A 101 -2.81 -4.99 -0.64
N ILE A 102 -2.27 -5.14 0.58
CA ILE A 102 -1.22 -6.08 0.97
C ILE A 102 -1.86 -7.10 1.89
N GLU A 103 -1.70 -8.40 1.61
CA GLU A 103 -2.37 -9.47 2.38
C GLU A 103 -1.84 -9.63 3.81
N ASP A 104 -0.52 -9.57 3.97
CA ASP A 104 0.12 -9.78 5.27
C ASP A 104 1.42 -8.97 5.39
N ILE A 105 1.47 -8.12 6.41
CA ILE A 105 2.66 -7.32 6.71
C ILE A 105 3.71 -8.08 7.53
N TYR A 106 3.34 -9.19 8.17
CA TYR A 106 4.25 -9.92 9.06
C TYR A 106 5.42 -10.53 8.30
N GLY A 107 6.65 -10.22 8.72
CA GLY A 107 7.89 -10.68 8.05
C GLY A 107 8.26 -9.89 6.80
N ASN A 108 7.44 -8.90 6.42
CA ASN A 108 7.63 -8.04 5.25
C ASN A 108 7.82 -6.57 5.62
N GLN A 109 7.98 -6.24 6.91
CA GLN A 109 7.96 -4.86 7.42
C GLN A 109 8.99 -3.94 6.75
N GLU A 110 10.21 -4.43 6.51
CA GLU A 110 11.27 -3.64 5.88
C GLU A 110 11.00 -3.41 4.39
N LEU A 111 10.55 -4.46 3.69
CA LEU A 111 10.17 -4.38 2.28
C LEU A 111 9.02 -3.38 2.09
N ILE A 112 7.99 -3.48 2.94
CA ILE A 112 6.85 -2.57 2.94
C ILE A 112 7.30 -1.15 3.25
N PHE A 113 8.13 -0.94 4.26
CA PHE A 113 8.59 0.40 4.62
C PHE A 113 9.30 1.10 3.46
N ASN A 114 10.23 0.40 2.80
CA ASN A 114 10.97 0.95 1.68
C ASN A 114 10.07 1.19 0.45
N PHE A 115 9.16 0.27 0.16
CA PHE A 115 8.19 0.41 -0.93
C PHE A 115 7.22 1.58 -0.70
N ILE A 116 6.59 1.65 0.48
CA ILE A 116 5.61 2.68 0.83
C ILE A 116 6.27 4.06 0.92
N TYR A 117 7.52 4.15 1.38
CA TYR A 117 8.27 5.41 1.36
C TYR A 117 8.39 5.97 -0.07
N GLU A 118 8.82 5.16 -1.05
CA GLU A 118 8.93 5.64 -2.43
C GLU A 118 7.55 5.83 -3.09
N TYR A 119 6.54 5.06 -2.71
CA TYR A 119 5.16 5.28 -3.18
C TYR A 119 4.58 6.62 -2.71
N LEU A 120 4.60 6.91 -1.41
CA LEU A 120 4.02 8.13 -0.86
C LEU A 120 4.80 9.39 -1.25
N LYS A 121 6.09 9.26 -1.55
CA LYS A 121 6.87 10.33 -2.16
C LYS A 121 6.34 10.75 -3.54
N LEU A 122 5.80 9.81 -4.32
CA LEU A 122 5.15 10.07 -5.60
C LEU A 122 3.71 10.55 -5.43
N ASN A 123 3.03 10.09 -4.37
CA ASN A 123 1.63 10.38 -4.07
C ASN A 123 1.49 10.93 -2.64
N PRO A 124 1.91 12.18 -2.38
CA PRO A 124 1.97 12.73 -1.01
C PRO A 124 0.62 12.96 -0.35
N ASP A 125 -0.46 13.03 -1.14
CA ASP A 125 -1.84 13.20 -0.65
C ASP A 125 -2.49 11.85 -0.25
N ASP A 126 -1.83 10.72 -0.55
CA ASP A 126 -2.32 9.38 -0.20
C ASP A 126 -1.92 9.00 1.24
N TYR A 127 -2.58 7.98 1.78
CA TYR A 127 -2.26 7.40 3.08
C TYR A 127 -1.98 5.92 2.97
N PHE A 128 -1.10 5.43 3.85
CA PHE A 128 -0.92 4.00 4.10
C PHE A 128 -1.60 3.62 5.41
N TRP A 129 -2.45 2.62 5.38
CA TRP A 129 -3.22 2.17 6.54
C TRP A 129 -3.01 0.69 6.78
N ILE A 130 -2.70 0.31 8.01
CA ILE A 130 -2.71 -1.10 8.42
C ILE A 130 -4.12 -1.37 8.93
N ALA A 131 -4.80 -2.32 8.32
CA ALA A 131 -6.18 -2.61 8.69
C ALA A 131 -6.25 -2.96 10.19
N ASP A 132 -7.34 -2.55 10.82
CA ASP A 132 -7.62 -2.69 12.26
C ASP A 132 -6.82 -1.77 13.19
N TYR A 133 -6.03 -0.84 12.65
CA TYR A 133 -5.29 0.14 13.46
C TYR A 133 -5.98 1.49 13.43
N ASP A 134 -6.02 2.18 14.58
CA ASP A 134 -6.72 3.46 14.77
C ASP A 134 -5.93 4.67 14.22
N TRP A 135 -4.99 4.45 13.30
CA TRP A 135 -4.19 5.51 12.68
C TRP A 135 -3.76 5.14 11.27
N VAL A 136 -3.42 6.15 10.48
CA VAL A 136 -2.78 6.00 9.17
C VAL A 136 -1.41 6.64 9.18
N TYR A 137 -0.60 6.32 8.17
CA TYR A 137 0.67 6.96 7.88
C TYR A 137 0.52 7.86 6.65
N SER A 138 0.76 9.15 6.85
CA SER A 138 0.91 10.13 5.77
C SER A 138 2.32 10.10 5.18
N TRP A 139 2.54 10.83 4.08
CA TRP A 139 3.88 11.07 3.56
C TRP A 139 4.80 11.68 4.62
N GLU A 140 4.33 12.69 5.38
CA GLU A 140 5.12 13.34 6.42
C GLU A 140 5.52 12.37 7.53
N ASP A 141 4.64 11.44 7.89
CA ASP A 141 4.90 10.43 8.92
C ASP A 141 5.99 9.45 8.48
N ILE A 142 5.84 8.87 7.29
CA ILE A 142 6.81 7.94 6.71
C ILE A 142 8.15 8.65 6.47
N GLN A 143 8.13 9.92 6.06
CA GLN A 143 9.34 10.72 5.90
C GLN A 143 10.09 10.90 7.23
N LYS A 144 9.39 11.21 8.32
CA LYS A 144 10.00 11.31 9.66
C LYS A 144 10.61 9.99 10.11
N LEU A 145 9.90 8.88 9.91
CA LEU A 145 10.41 7.54 10.25
C LEU A 145 11.68 7.22 9.47
N LYS A 146 11.79 7.64 8.20
CA LYS A 146 12.99 7.42 7.37
C LYS A 146 14.23 8.18 7.87
N LEU A 147 14.06 9.26 8.64
CA LEU A 147 15.16 10.03 9.23
C LEU A 147 15.74 9.35 10.49
N LEU A 148 15.02 8.41 11.07
CA LEU A 148 15.43 7.65 12.25
C LEU A 148 16.09 6.32 11.82
N PRO A 149 16.87 5.67 12.70
CA PRO A 149 17.28 4.28 12.49
C PRO A 149 16.07 3.40 12.24
N TYR A 150 16.20 2.44 11.31
CA TYR A 150 15.09 1.53 10.99
C TYR A 150 14.61 0.78 12.24
N ASP A 151 13.29 0.77 12.42
CA ASP A 151 12.59 0.14 13.52
C ASP A 151 11.73 -0.99 12.95
N PRO A 152 12.00 -2.27 13.28
CA PRO A 152 11.21 -3.39 12.75
C PRO A 152 9.74 -3.36 13.18
N ASP A 153 9.42 -2.61 14.24
CA ASP A 153 8.06 -2.45 14.76
C ASP A 153 7.44 -1.10 14.36
N TRP A 154 8.01 -0.39 13.38
CA TRP A 154 7.52 0.92 12.95
C TRP A 154 6.02 0.89 12.60
N CYS A 155 5.59 -0.19 11.94
CA CYS A 155 4.23 -0.39 11.48
C CYS A 155 3.26 -0.64 12.65
N TYR A 156 3.78 -0.93 13.85
CA TYR A 156 3.01 -1.20 15.05
C TYR A 156 2.85 0.01 15.98
N LYS A 157 3.34 1.18 15.54
CA LYS A 157 3.42 2.39 16.37
C LYS A 157 2.66 3.53 15.72
N ASN A 158 1.85 4.23 16.51
CA ASN A 158 1.15 5.41 16.04
C ASN A 158 2.18 6.52 15.72
N PRO A 159 2.26 7.03 14.48
CA PRO A 159 3.27 8.01 14.07
C PRO A 159 3.09 9.39 14.71
N LYS A 160 1.94 9.64 15.35
CA LYS A 160 1.62 10.90 16.04
C LYS A 160 1.99 10.89 17.53
N ASN A 161 2.42 9.75 18.06
CA ASN A 161 2.87 9.59 19.45
C ASN A 161 4.40 9.53 19.53
#